data_AF-A0A1J3HH69-F1
#
_entry.id   AF-A0A1J3HH69-F1
#
_cell.length_a   1.000
_cell.length_b   1.000
_cell.length_c   1.000
_cell.angle_alpha   90.00
_cell.angle_beta   90.00
_cell.angle_gamma   90.00
#
_symmetry.space_group_name_H-M   'P 1'
#
loop_
_entity.id
_entity.type
_entity.pdbx_description
1 polymer ?
#
loop_
_entity_poly.entity_id
_entity_poly.type
_entity_poly.pdbx_seq_one_letter_code
_entity_poly.pdbx_strand_id
1 'polypeptide(L)'
;AIIWGALLSGCRLVKETRLAERVLKELIALEPWNAGNYVQLSNIYSVSGRWDEAAEVRETMNKKGMKKIPGFSWIELEGTVHEFLA
;
A
#
# COMPACT_ATOMS: atom_id res chain seq x y z
N ALA A 1 -0.01 -10.35 -11.49
CA ALA A 1 -0.82 -10.26 -10.25
C ALA A 1 -2.34 -10.00 -10.45
N ILE A 2 -2.91 -10.05 -11.67
CA ILE A 2 -4.27 -9.53 -11.94
C ILE A 2 -5.37 -10.15 -11.06
N ILE A 3 -5.39 -11.48 -10.91
CA ILE A 3 -6.38 -12.19 -10.09
C ILE A 3 -6.28 -11.79 -8.62
N TRP A 4 -5.05 -11.74 -8.08
CA TRP A 4 -4.81 -11.32 -6.70
C TRP A 4 -5.19 -9.86 -6.46
N GLY A 5 -4.93 -8.97 -7.42
CA GLY A 5 -5.36 -7.56 -7.36
C GLY A 5 -6.89 -7.41 -7.35
N ALA A 6 -7.60 -8.20 -8.16
CA ALA A 6 -9.06 -8.22 -8.15
C ALA A 6 -9.61 -8.74 -6.81
N LEU A 7 -9.03 -9.82 -6.29
CA LEU A 7 -9.42 -10.36 -4.99
C LEU A 7 -9.15 -9.38 -3.84
N LEU A 8 -8.00 -8.70 -3.83
CA LEU A 8 -7.68 -7.66 -2.85
C LEU A 8 -8.71 -6.53 -2.87
N SER A 9 -9.13 -6.12 -4.07
CA SER A 9 -10.16 -5.10 -4.26
C SER A 9 -11.50 -5.54 -3.66
N GLY A 10 -11.90 -6.80 -3.85
CA GLY A 10 -13.07 -7.39 -3.21
C GLY A 10 -12.95 -7.44 -1.68
N CYS A 11 -11.81 -7.86 -1.15
CA CYS A 11 -11.56 -7.91 0.30
C CYS A 11 -11.73 -6.52 0.94
N ARG A 12 -11.25 -5.46 0.27
CA ARG A 12 -11.39 -4.07 0.75
C ARG A 12 -12.84 -3.61 0.76
N LEU A 13 -13.63 -3.98 -0.24
CA LEU A 13 -15.05 -3.64 -0.35
C LEU A 13 -15.87 -4.16 0.82
N VAL A 14 -15.61 -5.40 1.24
CA VAL A 14 -16.30 -6.05 2.37
C VAL A 14 -15.55 -5.94 3.70
N LYS A 15 -14.45 -5.18 3.74
CA LYS A 15 -13.57 -4.99 4.92
C LYS A 15 -13.00 -6.29 5.51
N GLU A 16 -12.76 -7.30 4.69
CA GLU A 16 -12.21 -8.60 5.12
C GLU A 16 -10.67 -8.54 5.22
N THR A 17 -10.18 -8.06 6.37
CA THR A 17 -8.75 -7.76 6.59
C THR A 17 -7.86 -8.99 6.63
N ARG A 18 -8.36 -10.12 7.14
CA ARG A 18 -7.59 -11.38 7.22
C ARG A 18 -7.28 -11.94 5.84
N LEU A 19 -8.28 -11.93 4.94
CA LEU A 19 -8.07 -12.35 3.57
C LEU A 19 -7.19 -11.35 2.82
N ALA A 20 -7.41 -10.05 3.01
CA ALA A 20 -6.56 -9.00 2.43
C ALA A 20 -5.08 -9.16 2.83
N GLU A 21 -4.78 -9.49 4.08
CA GLU A 21 -3.42 -9.79 4.55
C GLU A 21 -2.80 -10.94 3.75
N ARG A 22 -3.52 -12.07 3.61
CA ARG A 22 -3.03 -13.22 2.85
C ARG A 22 -2.77 -12.87 1.39
N VAL A 23 -3.71 -12.18 0.76
CA VAL A 23 -3.58 -11.72 -0.63
C VAL A 23 -2.37 -10.81 -0.81
N LEU A 24 -2.13 -9.89 0.14
CA LEU A 24 -0.97 -9.00 0.09
C LEU A 24 0.36 -9.75 0.26
N LYS A 25 0.42 -10.80 1.07
CA LYS A 25 1.61 -11.66 1.16
C LYS A 25 1.91 -12.36 -0.16
N GLU A 26 0.89 -12.89 -0.84
CA GLU A 26 1.03 -13.47 -2.19
C GLU A 26 1.47 -12.42 -3.22
N LEU A 27 0.89 -11.22 -3.18
CA LEU A 27 1.27 -10.11 -4.06
C LEU A 27 2.71 -9.64 -3.82
N ILE A 28 3.18 -9.61 -2.56
CA ILE A 28 4.57 -9.30 -2.22
C ILE A 28 5.51 -10.39 -2.74
N ALA A 29 5.12 -11.66 -2.67
CA ALA A 29 5.92 -12.75 -3.23
C ALA A 29 6.02 -12.68 -4.76
N LEU A 30 4.93 -12.32 -5.45
CA LEU A 30 4.88 -12.21 -6.91
C LEU A 30 5.52 -10.92 -7.45
N GLU A 31 5.35 -9.80 -6.74
CA GLU A 31 5.80 -8.48 -7.16
C GLU A 31 6.61 -7.82 -6.03
N PRO A 32 7.76 -8.39 -5.65
CA PRO A 32 8.54 -7.94 -4.50
C PRO A 32 9.07 -6.51 -4.61
N TRP A 33 9.11 -5.93 -5.81
CA TRP A 33 9.49 -4.54 -6.08
C TRP A 33 8.34 -3.53 -5.89
N ASN A 34 7.10 -3.99 -5.75
CA ASN A 34 5.92 -3.13 -5.66
C ASN A 34 5.74 -2.59 -4.24
N ALA A 35 6.27 -1.40 -3.98
CA ALA A 35 6.16 -0.72 -2.68
C ALA A 35 4.71 -0.52 -2.21
N GLY A 36 3.75 -0.43 -3.14
CA GLY A 36 2.33 -0.29 -2.82
C GLY A 36 1.79 -1.46 -2.00
N ASN A 37 2.19 -2.69 -2.32
CA ASN A 37 1.76 -3.90 -1.60
C ASN A 37 2.23 -3.88 -0.14
N TYR A 38 3.47 -3.46 0.10
CA TYR A 38 4.01 -3.33 1.47
C TYR A 38 3.31 -2.21 2.25
N VAL A 39 3.07 -1.06 1.62
CA VAL A 39 2.34 0.05 2.26
C VAL A 39 0.93 -0.40 2.67
N GLN A 40 0.23 -1.13 1.80
CA GLN A 40 -1.11 -1.63 2.12
C GLN A 40 -1.08 -2.66 3.26
N LEU A 41 -0.07 -3.54 3.31
CA LEU A 41 0.08 -4.51 4.39
C LEU A 41 0.37 -3.82 5.74
N SER A 42 1.30 -2.86 5.75
CA SER A 42 1.60 -2.04 6.94
C SER A 42 0.37 -1.29 7.45
N ASN A 43 -0.49 -0.80 6.54
CA ASN A 43 -1.73 -0.13 6.90
C ASN A 43 -2.75 -1.08 7.53
N ILE A 44 -2.91 -2.31 7.03
CA ILE A 44 -3.80 -3.32 7.63
C ILE A 44 -3.38 -3.60 9.08
N TYR A 45 -2.07 -3.80 9.30
CA TYR A 45 -1.53 -4.02 10.64
C TYR A 45 -1.75 -2.80 11.55
N SER A 46 -1.48 -1.60 11.06
CA SER A 46 -1.71 -0.35 11.80
C SER A 46 -3.17 -0.19 12.25
N VAL A 47 -4.13 -0.36 11.33
CA VAL A 47 -5.57 -0.24 11.64
C VAL A 47 -6.04 -1.33 12.62
N SER A 48 -5.36 -2.48 12.65
CA SER A 48 -5.67 -3.59 13.54
C SER A 48 -4.93 -3.53 14.88
N GLY A 49 -4.21 -2.44 15.18
CA GLY A 49 -3.41 -2.28 16.40
C GLY A 49 -2.15 -3.14 16.47
N ARG A 50 -1.74 -3.74 15.36
CA ARG A 50 -0.59 -4.63 15.19
C ARG A 50 0.65 -3.80 14.82
N TRP A 51 1.05 -2.93 15.74
CA TRP A 51 2.05 -1.89 15.48
C TRP A 51 3.44 -2.46 15.20
N ASP A 52 3.80 -3.57 15.86
CA ASP A 52 5.09 -4.24 15.69
C ASP A 52 5.21 -4.83 14.28
N GLU A 53 4.18 -5.53 13.80
CA GLU A 53 4.20 -6.05 12.42
C GLU A 53 4.15 -4.92 11.38
N ALA A 54 3.44 -3.82 11.67
CA ALA A 54 3.46 -2.64 10.81
C ALA A 54 4.87 -2.04 10.71
N ALA A 55 5.61 -2.02 11.82
CA ALA A 55 7.00 -1.55 11.89
C ALA A 55 7.96 -2.49 11.15
N GLU A 56 7.80 -3.81 11.30
CA GLU A 56 8.61 -4.81 10.58
C GLU A 56 8.47 -4.68 9.06
N VAL A 57 7.24 -4.46 8.57
CA VAL A 57 6.99 -4.22 7.14
C VAL A 57 7.71 -2.94 6.68
N ARG A 58 7.67 -1.86 7.46
CA ARG A 58 8.38 -0.60 7.13
C ARG A 58 9.89 -0.75 7.17
N GLU A 59 10.42 -1.48 8.13
CA GLU A 59 11.84 -1.78 8.21
C GLU A 59 12.30 -2.58 7.00
N THR A 60 11.50 -3.57 6.57
CA THR A 60 11.75 -4.34 5.35
C THR A 60 11.78 -3.45 4.12
N MET A 61 10.84 -2.50 4.00
CA MET A 61 10.84 -1.52 2.91
C MET A 61 12.13 -0.67 2.91
N ASN A 62 12.53 -0.16 4.08
CA ASN A 62 13.74 0.65 4.23
C ASN A 62 15.01 -0.13 3.85
N LYS A 63 15.14 -1.38 4.32
CA LYS A 63 16.27 -2.28 3.97
C LYS A 63 16.36 -2.53 2.46
N LYS A 64 15.22 -2.57 1.77
CA LYS A 64 15.16 -2.73 0.31
C LYS A 64 15.26 -1.41 -0.47
N GLY A 65 15.47 -0.27 0.21
CA GLY A 65 15.52 1.05 -0.43
C GLY A 65 14.18 1.48 -1.05
N MET A 66 13.06 0.86 -0.65
CA MET A 66 11.75 1.19 -1.20
C MET A 66 11.26 2.51 -0.61
N LYS A 67 10.80 3.40 -1.49
CA LYS A 67 10.15 4.64 -1.10
C LYS A 67 8.69 4.60 -1.54
N LYS A 68 7.80 4.95 -0.62
CA LYS A 68 6.42 5.28 -0.99
C LYS A 68 6.46 6.54 -1.85
N ILE A 69 5.87 6.49 -3.04
CA ILE A 69 5.65 7.69 -3.84
C ILE A 69 4.54 8.49 -3.13
N PRO A 70 4.82 9.73 -2.70
CA PRO A 70 3.80 10.57 -2.08
C PRO A 70 2.67 10.82 -3.09
N GLY A 71 1.44 10.86 -2.60
CA GLY A 71 0.33 11.36 -3.40
C GLY A 71 0.51 12.87 -3.56
N PHE A 72 0.00 13.40 -4.67
CA PHE A 72 -0.12 14.84 -4.86
C PHE A 72 -1.52 15.16 -5.40
N SER A 73 -2.04 16.32 -5.05
CA SER A 73 -3.16 16.94 -5.75
C SER A 73 -2.64 18.11 -6.57
N TRP A 74 -3.43 18.57 -7.54
CA TRP A 74 -3.09 19.76 -8.30
C TRP A 74 -4.36 20.52 -8.70
N ILE A 75 -4.21 21.82 -8.96
CA ILE A 75 -5.24 22.65 -9.58
C ILE A 75 -4.65 23.36 -10.79
N GLU A 76 -5.50 23.67 -11.77
CA GLU A 76 -5.13 24.52 -12.91
C GLU A 76 -5.84 25.87 -12.79
N LEU A 77 -5.07 26.95 -12.82
CA LEU A 77 -5.57 28.32 -12.81
C LEU A 77 -4.91 29.08 -13.94
N GLU A 78 -5.72 29.59 -14.88
CA GLU A 78 -5.24 30.40 -16.00
C GLU A 78 -4.10 29.74 -16.79
N GLY A 79 -4.16 28.41 -16.96
CA GLY A 79 -3.13 27.62 -17.65
C GLY A 79 -1.88 27.30 -16.81
N THR A 80 -1.86 27.68 -15.54
CA THR A 80 -0.79 27.34 -14.59
C THR A 80 -1.22 26.20 -13.67
N VAL A 81 -0.38 25.15 -13.59
CA VAL A 81 -0.57 24.02 -12.69
C VAL A 81 0.08 24.30 -11.33
N HIS A 82 -0.70 24.17 -10.26
CA HIS A 82 -0.21 24.24 -8.88
C HIS A 82 -0.33 22.87 -8.22
N GLU A 83 0.81 22.28 -7.84
CA GLU A 83 0.87 20.97 -7.20
C GLU A 83 0.96 21.09 -5.67
N PHE A 84 0.28 20.17 -4.97
CA PHE A 84 0.28 20.05 -3.51
C PHE A 84 0.66 18.62 -3.14
N LEU A 85 1.81 18.46 -2.49
CA LEU A 85 2.31 17.16 -2.01
C LEU A 85 1.66 16.80 -0.67
N ALA A 86 1.29 15.52 -0.52
CA ALA A 86 0.73 14.96 0.72
C ALA A 86 1.78 14.48 1.72
#